data_AF-A0A524FU14-F1
#
_entry.id   AF-A0A524FU14-F1
#
_cell.length_a   1.000
_cell.length_b   1.000
_cell.length_c   1.000
_cell.angle_alpha   90.00
_cell.angle_beta   90.00
_cell.angle_gamma   90.00
#
_symmetry.space_group_name_H-M   'P 1'
#
loop_
_entity.id
_entity.type
_entity.pdbx_description
1 polymer ?
#
loop_
_entity_poly.entity_id
_entity_poly.type
_entity_poly.pdbx_seq_one_letter_code
_entity_poly.pdbx_strand_id
1 'polypeptide(L)'
;MSKLRSKNKDRERIVTIKPTAYYKMLIHVLRFGNKILDPKNYREVMGMLIGHLEGDADQRRIRNVIIEDAVPVSHGGSIEVDFAPQDYVAFAAVDENFAEKNWFTVGWYHSHPGLGIFFSGTDINNQLGWQTPNPSAIGIVFDHTFLENPEDLGFRTFRLEDPSKGSRSDYYEVETIVQPPDNLQFYFKLMGLINNVHSKEPPILEINETPDPFGEINFPTQNEILSKKPEINLTNTLEVLQKGMENFLELSMKPLINFFNVWSQNIIKNIIDNNIVMRKDLIEMKENLSQGFGILQNDFKFTLTDKLNELGIYVDDKLEEFDKDREILTDMISQFKREFNNLIDKLFQDKIKETINKLLNDIEGFSEGITLIEQSITQNSENLEKHQNSLKNLSEELHSIENLTTEELGVTLEKKEGIFLEGINRINSNLVDITKQTSEFNADLENLLSNFKSSRDAVREKIKTLEKEKKDLSNDLKKLKT
;
A
#
# COMPACT_ATOMS: atom_id res chain seq x y z
N MET A 1 -64.45 4.39 79.36
CA MET A 1 -63.14 3.95 78.83
C MET A 1 -62.81 4.77 77.59
N SER A 2 -61.52 5.04 77.33
CA SER A 2 -60.97 5.79 76.17
C SER A 2 -60.69 7.28 76.39
N LYS A 3 -59.69 7.58 77.25
CA LYS A 3 -58.91 8.83 77.21
C LYS A 3 -57.59 8.62 77.99
N LEU A 4 -56.71 7.73 77.50
CA LEU A 4 -55.40 7.48 78.12
C LEU A 4 -54.39 6.77 77.18
N ARG A 5 -54.49 6.98 75.85
CA ARG A 5 -53.63 6.28 74.87
C ARG A 5 -53.01 7.19 73.79
N SER A 6 -52.61 8.42 74.13
CA SER A 6 -51.87 9.30 73.20
C SER A 6 -50.55 9.89 73.73
N LYS A 7 -50.01 9.38 74.85
CA LYS A 7 -48.57 9.43 75.15
C LYS A 7 -48.08 8.02 74.74
N ASN A 8 -47.19 7.75 73.79
CA ASN A 8 -45.94 8.42 73.46
C ASN A 8 -45.39 7.87 72.11
N LYS A 9 -46.14 7.97 71.01
CA LYS A 9 -45.75 7.33 69.72
C LYS A 9 -44.41 7.81 69.16
N ASP A 10 -43.93 8.98 69.56
CA ASP A 10 -42.65 9.53 69.13
C ASP A 10 -41.45 8.97 69.94
N ARG A 11 -41.70 8.31 71.09
CA ARG A 11 -40.67 7.60 71.87
C ARG A 11 -40.39 6.18 71.38
N GLU A 12 -41.21 5.65 70.47
CA GLU A 12 -41.07 4.29 69.92
C GLU A 12 -40.14 4.23 68.69
N ARG A 13 -39.40 5.32 68.40
CA ARG A 13 -38.52 5.43 67.22
C ARG A 13 -37.09 5.06 67.58
N ILE A 14 -36.60 4.03 66.91
CA ILE A 14 -35.32 3.40 67.19
C ILE A 14 -34.19 4.11 66.44
N VAL A 15 -33.03 4.18 67.07
CA VAL A 15 -31.77 4.57 66.44
C VAL A 15 -30.98 3.31 66.10
N THR A 16 -30.57 3.16 64.84
CA THR A 16 -29.71 2.06 64.42
C THR A 16 -28.33 2.61 64.10
N ILE A 17 -27.30 2.09 64.75
CA ILE A 17 -25.90 2.48 64.51
C ILE A 17 -25.21 1.39 63.73
N LYS A 18 -24.67 1.74 62.56
CA LYS A 18 -23.84 0.82 61.76
C LYS A 18 -22.50 0.57 62.43
N PRO A 19 -21.89 -0.61 62.22
CA PRO A 19 -20.62 -0.97 62.85
C PRO A 19 -19.52 0.09 62.63
N THR A 20 -19.45 0.65 61.41
CA THR A 20 -18.45 1.67 61.04
C THR A 20 -18.58 2.95 61.86
N ALA A 21 -19.81 3.44 62.06
CA ALA A 21 -20.06 4.65 62.83
C ALA A 21 -19.67 4.44 64.30
N TYR A 22 -20.15 3.34 64.91
CA TYR A 22 -19.80 2.99 66.29
C TYR A 22 -18.28 2.87 66.48
N TYR A 23 -17.61 2.20 65.55
CA TYR A 23 -16.17 2.04 65.54
C TYR A 23 -15.42 3.37 65.54
N LYS A 24 -15.77 4.29 64.63
CA LYS A 24 -15.10 5.61 64.57
C LYS A 24 -15.33 6.45 65.81
N MET A 25 -16.55 6.44 66.36
CA MET A 25 -16.84 7.12 67.63
C MET A 25 -15.98 6.54 68.75
N LEU A 26 -15.95 5.21 68.88
CA LEU A 26 -15.20 4.52 69.93
C LEU A 26 -13.69 4.81 69.83
N ILE A 27 -13.11 4.81 68.64
CA ILE A 27 -11.70 5.19 68.44
C ILE A 27 -11.46 6.60 68.92
N HIS A 28 -12.30 7.53 68.49
CA HIS A 28 -12.11 8.94 68.80
C HIS A 28 -12.16 9.16 70.31
N VAL A 29 -13.12 8.55 70.99
CA VAL A 29 -13.24 8.57 72.45
C VAL A 29 -12.01 7.94 73.11
N LEU A 30 -11.61 6.73 72.72
CA LEU A 30 -10.48 6.03 73.33
C LEU A 30 -9.13 6.68 73.03
N ARG A 31 -9.01 7.48 71.97
CA ARG A 31 -7.81 8.25 71.69
C ARG A 31 -7.50 9.25 72.82
N PHE A 32 -8.53 9.82 73.42
CA PHE A 32 -8.41 10.90 74.42
C PHE A 32 -8.92 10.52 75.82
N GLY A 33 -9.61 9.39 75.95
CA GLY A 33 -10.05 8.80 77.21
C GLY A 33 -9.80 7.30 77.18
N ASN A 34 -8.56 6.89 77.49
CA ASN A 34 -8.22 5.48 77.70
C ASN A 34 -7.47 5.29 79.01
N LYS A 35 -7.49 4.06 79.53
CA LYS A 35 -6.90 3.72 80.83
C LYS A 35 -5.38 3.86 80.92
N ILE A 36 -4.68 3.96 79.79
CA ILE A 36 -3.23 4.18 79.79
C ILE A 36 -2.93 5.64 80.13
N LEU A 37 -3.84 6.57 79.78
CA LEU A 37 -3.73 7.97 80.15
C LEU A 37 -4.09 8.16 81.63
N ASP A 38 -3.37 9.05 82.32
CA ASP A 38 -3.77 9.55 83.64
C ASP A 38 -5.18 10.17 83.52
N PRO A 39 -6.14 9.83 84.40
CA PRO A 39 -7.48 10.42 84.38
C PRO A 39 -7.51 11.95 84.34
N LYS A 40 -6.50 12.64 84.87
CA LYS A 40 -6.38 14.11 84.81
C LYS A 40 -6.16 14.63 83.39
N ASN A 41 -5.68 13.77 82.49
CA ASN A 41 -5.40 14.08 81.11
C ASN A 41 -6.52 13.64 80.17
N TYR A 42 -7.62 13.09 80.69
CA TYR A 42 -8.78 12.81 79.87
C TYR A 42 -9.31 14.09 79.25
N ARG A 43 -9.58 14.03 77.95
CA ARG A 43 -10.21 15.12 77.21
C ARG A 43 -11.54 14.64 76.67
N GLU A 44 -12.54 15.49 76.80
CA GLU A 44 -13.80 15.31 76.07
C GLU A 44 -13.51 15.40 74.57
N VAL A 45 -14.34 14.72 73.79
CA VAL A 45 -14.29 14.75 72.32
C VAL A 45 -15.67 15.07 71.77
N MET A 46 -15.74 15.58 70.56
CA MET A 46 -17.00 15.86 69.87
C MET A 46 -16.92 15.50 68.38
N GLY A 47 -18.01 15.03 67.82
CA GLY A 47 -18.12 14.77 66.39
C GLY A 47 -19.55 14.71 65.87
N MET A 48 -19.66 14.56 64.55
CA MET A 48 -20.93 14.50 63.82
C MET A 48 -21.36 13.07 63.50
N LEU A 49 -22.66 12.86 63.44
CA LEU A 49 -23.30 11.60 63.06
C LEU A 49 -23.89 11.74 61.66
N ILE A 50 -23.43 10.91 60.73
CA ILE A 50 -23.84 10.95 59.32
C ILE A 50 -24.72 9.75 59.02
N GLY A 51 -25.84 9.99 58.37
CA GLY A 51 -26.81 8.94 58.14
C GLY A 51 -28.05 9.40 57.40
N HIS A 52 -29.15 8.68 57.60
CA HIS A 52 -30.43 9.01 56.96
C HIS A 52 -31.61 8.66 57.89
N LEU A 53 -32.79 9.11 57.50
CA LEU A 53 -34.02 8.91 58.26
C LEU A 53 -34.96 7.95 57.52
N GLU A 54 -35.41 6.91 58.23
CA GLU A 54 -36.34 5.91 57.70
C GLU A 54 -37.77 6.09 58.24
N GLY A 55 -38.75 5.82 57.39
CA GLY A 55 -40.19 5.92 57.68
C GLY A 55 -40.88 7.08 56.96
N ASP A 56 -42.21 7.08 56.97
CA ASP A 56 -43.04 8.04 56.22
C ASP A 56 -42.70 9.50 56.56
N ALA A 57 -42.51 10.29 55.50
CA ALA A 57 -42.19 11.71 55.57
C ALA A 57 -43.42 12.55 55.92
N ASP A 58 -43.86 12.47 57.17
CA ASP A 58 -44.77 13.46 57.75
C ASP A 58 -43.94 14.52 58.50
N GLN A 59 -44.08 15.79 58.13
CA GLN A 59 -43.16 16.89 58.47
C GLN A 59 -43.12 17.25 59.96
N ARG A 60 -43.84 16.52 60.82
CA ARG A 60 -43.99 16.80 62.26
C ARG A 60 -43.75 15.59 63.16
N ARG A 61 -43.21 14.49 62.65
CA ARG A 61 -43.04 13.26 63.43
C ARG A 61 -41.59 12.82 63.48
N ILE A 62 -41.18 12.32 64.65
CA ILE A 62 -39.88 11.68 64.84
C ILE A 62 -39.82 10.42 63.96
N ARG A 63 -38.70 10.25 63.24
CA ARG A 63 -38.43 9.10 62.36
C ARG A 63 -37.34 8.20 62.96
N ASN A 64 -37.22 7.00 62.41
CA ASN A 64 -36.11 6.12 62.75
C ASN A 64 -34.82 6.74 62.19
N VAL A 65 -33.74 6.70 62.97
CA VAL A 65 -32.44 7.26 62.57
C VAL A 65 -31.51 6.11 62.26
N ILE A 66 -30.92 6.11 61.07
CA ILE A 66 -29.86 5.17 60.70
C ILE A 66 -28.56 5.95 60.63
N ILE A 67 -27.60 5.62 61.50
CA ILE A 67 -26.28 6.22 61.52
C ILE A 67 -25.33 5.33 60.72
N GLU A 68 -24.92 5.81 59.56
CA GLU A 68 -24.05 5.08 58.62
C GLU A 68 -22.58 5.34 58.90
N ASP A 69 -22.23 6.57 59.30
CA ASP A 69 -20.85 6.97 59.58
C ASP A 69 -20.76 8.01 60.71
N ALA A 70 -19.55 8.22 61.23
CA ALA A 70 -19.25 9.27 62.21
C ALA A 70 -17.98 10.03 61.83
N VAL A 71 -18.00 11.35 62.03
CA VAL A 71 -16.90 12.24 61.67
C VAL A 71 -16.37 12.94 62.94
N PRO A 72 -15.14 12.63 63.39
CA PRO A 72 -14.47 13.36 64.47
C PRO A 72 -14.30 14.84 64.12
N VAL A 73 -14.68 15.75 65.03
CA VAL A 73 -14.60 17.20 64.79
C VAL A 73 -13.55 17.84 65.68
N SER A 74 -13.54 17.56 66.98
CA SER A 74 -12.67 18.23 67.94
C SER A 74 -12.49 17.47 69.26
N HIS A 75 -11.48 17.84 70.04
CA HIS A 75 -11.25 17.41 71.42
C HIS A 75 -10.84 18.58 72.35
N GLY A 76 -10.98 18.42 73.68
CA GLY A 76 -10.44 19.35 74.68
C GLY A 76 -11.36 20.51 75.11
N GLY A 77 -10.78 21.54 75.76
CA GLY A 77 -11.50 22.61 76.48
C GLY A 77 -12.39 23.54 75.64
N SER A 78 -12.49 23.31 74.33
CA SER A 78 -13.39 24.01 73.41
C SER A 78 -14.80 23.39 73.35
N ILE A 79 -15.04 22.27 74.04
CA ILE A 79 -16.30 21.50 73.99
C ILE A 79 -17.38 22.09 74.92
N GLU A 80 -16.98 22.91 75.91
CA GLU A 80 -17.92 23.66 76.77
C GLU A 80 -18.52 24.92 76.09
N VAL A 81 -18.21 25.17 74.83
CA VAL A 81 -18.63 26.37 74.10
C VAL A 81 -19.71 25.99 73.08
N ASP A 82 -20.85 26.68 73.09
CA ASP A 82 -21.87 26.60 72.05
C ASP A 82 -21.21 26.58 70.66
N PHE A 83 -21.69 25.72 69.73
CA PHE A 83 -21.10 25.59 68.39
C PHE A 83 -20.77 26.96 67.78
N ALA A 84 -19.49 27.16 67.44
CA ALA A 84 -19.06 28.40 66.82
C ALA A 84 -19.63 28.48 65.39
N PRO A 85 -19.86 29.68 64.82
CA PRO A 85 -20.29 29.84 63.43
C PRO A 85 -19.41 29.10 62.39
N GLN A 86 -18.15 28.83 62.74
CA GLN A 86 -17.19 28.10 61.91
C GLN A 86 -17.50 26.58 61.88
N ASP A 87 -18.07 26.02 62.94
CA ASP A 87 -18.48 24.62 63.01
C ASP A 87 -19.64 24.33 62.05
N TYR A 88 -20.57 25.27 61.91
CA TYR A 88 -21.67 25.18 60.93
C TYR A 88 -21.18 25.15 59.47
N VAL A 89 -20.03 25.76 59.16
CA VAL A 89 -19.40 25.67 57.83
C VAL A 89 -18.81 24.27 57.62
N ALA A 90 -18.19 23.69 58.64
CA ALA A 90 -17.73 22.30 58.60
C ALA A 90 -18.90 21.32 58.44
N PHE A 91 -20.06 21.61 59.04
CA PHE A 91 -21.27 20.78 58.91
C PHE A 91 -21.81 20.78 57.48
N ALA A 92 -21.90 21.97 56.86
CA ALA A 92 -22.30 22.09 55.46
C ALA A 92 -21.33 21.38 54.51
N ALA A 93 -20.02 21.50 54.75
CA ALA A 93 -19.00 20.81 53.95
C ALA A 93 -19.05 19.28 54.14
N VAL A 94 -19.33 18.80 55.35
CA VAL A 94 -19.52 17.37 55.60
C VAL A 94 -20.78 16.87 54.92
N ASP A 95 -21.91 17.58 55.03
CA ASP A 95 -23.14 17.21 54.32
C ASP A 95 -22.95 17.14 52.80
N GLU A 96 -22.20 18.08 52.21
CA GLU A 96 -21.85 18.07 50.78
C GLU A 96 -21.08 16.79 50.38
N ASN A 97 -20.12 16.35 51.21
CA ASN A 97 -19.33 15.14 50.95
C ASN A 97 -20.17 13.84 50.95
N PHE A 98 -21.34 13.86 51.58
CA PHE A 98 -22.22 12.69 51.72
C PHE A 98 -23.54 12.81 50.94
N ALA A 99 -23.76 13.95 50.28
CA ALA A 99 -24.97 14.24 49.51
C ALA A 99 -25.25 13.18 48.42
N GLU A 100 -24.21 12.69 47.72
CA GLU A 100 -24.36 11.66 46.68
C GLU A 100 -24.93 10.33 47.19
N LYS A 101 -24.79 10.06 48.49
CA LYS A 101 -25.32 8.85 49.15
C LYS A 101 -26.72 9.07 49.74
N ASN A 102 -27.30 10.26 49.58
CA ASN A 102 -28.49 10.71 50.30
C ASN A 102 -28.33 10.62 51.82
N TRP A 103 -27.10 10.79 52.32
CA TRP A 103 -26.82 10.87 53.74
C TRP A 103 -26.57 12.32 54.14
N PHE A 104 -26.94 12.65 55.36
CA PHE A 104 -26.78 13.98 55.94
C PHE A 104 -26.53 13.87 57.44
N THR A 105 -26.22 14.99 58.07
CA THR A 105 -25.99 15.03 59.50
C THR A 105 -27.29 14.79 60.27
N VAL A 106 -27.36 13.65 60.96
CA VAL A 106 -28.53 13.19 61.73
C VAL A 106 -28.39 13.46 63.23
N GLY A 107 -27.27 14.03 63.66
CA GLY A 107 -27.00 14.34 65.05
C GLY A 107 -25.51 14.52 65.33
N TRP A 108 -25.17 14.43 66.61
CA TRP A 108 -23.81 14.64 67.10
C TRP A 108 -23.49 13.66 68.23
N TYR A 109 -22.21 13.48 68.50
CA TYR A 109 -21.75 12.74 69.68
C TYR A 109 -20.67 13.52 70.42
N HIS A 110 -20.58 13.30 71.72
CA HIS A 110 -19.45 13.75 72.52
C HIS A 110 -19.11 12.74 73.62
N SER A 111 -18.07 12.99 74.41
CA SER A 111 -17.69 12.16 75.55
C SER A 111 -17.64 12.90 76.88
N HIS A 112 -17.93 12.17 77.94
CA HIS A 112 -17.83 12.55 79.35
C HIS A 112 -16.94 11.55 80.08
N PRO A 113 -15.60 11.62 79.93
CA PRO A 113 -14.69 10.63 80.49
C PRO A 113 -14.76 10.54 82.03
N GLY A 114 -15.45 9.53 82.57
CA GLY A 114 -15.58 9.32 84.01
C GLY A 114 -16.56 10.25 84.74
N LEU A 115 -17.39 11.01 84.02
CA LEU A 115 -18.43 11.87 84.63
C LEU A 115 -19.81 11.19 84.64
N GLY A 116 -19.97 10.11 83.88
CA GLY A 116 -21.26 9.48 83.63
C GLY A 116 -21.93 9.96 82.33
N ILE A 117 -23.00 9.27 81.96
CA ILE A 117 -23.65 9.45 80.67
C ILE A 117 -24.98 10.21 80.85
N PHE A 118 -24.93 11.52 80.66
CA PHE A 118 -26.06 12.44 80.82
C PHE A 118 -25.89 13.67 79.93
N PHE A 119 -26.97 14.45 79.71
CA PHE A 119 -26.86 15.77 79.10
C PHE A 119 -26.69 16.85 80.17
N SER A 120 -25.61 17.61 80.09
CA SER A 120 -25.39 18.86 80.80
C SER A 120 -26.32 19.97 80.28
N GLY A 121 -26.32 21.12 80.96
CA GLY A 121 -27.05 22.30 80.48
C GLY A 121 -26.58 22.78 79.10
N THR A 122 -25.27 22.65 78.81
CA THR A 122 -24.69 22.97 77.51
C THR A 122 -25.13 21.96 76.45
N ASP A 123 -25.20 20.67 76.79
CA ASP A 123 -25.65 19.64 75.85
C ASP A 123 -27.12 19.82 75.46
N ILE A 124 -27.96 20.26 76.40
CA ILE A 124 -29.36 20.61 76.09
C ILE A 124 -29.40 21.76 75.07
N ASN A 125 -28.57 22.79 75.23
CA ASN A 125 -28.51 23.91 74.28
C ASN A 125 -28.02 23.48 72.90
N ASN A 126 -26.95 22.69 72.85
CA ASN A 126 -26.44 22.12 71.61
C ASN A 126 -27.49 21.25 70.92
N GLN A 127 -28.16 20.38 71.67
CA GLN A 127 -29.23 19.52 71.15
C GLN A 127 -30.44 20.31 70.67
N LEU A 128 -30.78 21.46 71.26
CA LEU A 128 -31.82 22.35 70.72
C LEU A 128 -31.44 22.83 69.31
N GLY A 129 -30.18 23.18 69.10
CA GLY A 129 -29.65 23.58 67.79
C GLY A 129 -29.82 22.51 66.73
N TRP A 130 -29.63 21.23 67.08
CA TRP A 130 -29.83 20.10 66.18
C TRP A 130 -31.30 19.69 66.00
N GLN A 131 -32.06 19.67 67.09
CA GLN A 131 -33.43 19.12 67.11
C GLN A 131 -34.48 20.11 66.61
N THR A 132 -34.20 21.41 66.64
CA THR A 132 -35.09 22.46 66.09
C THR A 132 -35.26 22.34 64.56
N PRO A 133 -34.18 22.29 63.75
CA PRO A 133 -34.30 22.08 62.30
C PRO A 133 -34.63 20.62 61.93
N ASN A 134 -34.24 19.65 62.75
CA ASN A 134 -34.51 18.23 62.52
C ASN A 134 -35.10 17.57 63.77
N PRO A 135 -36.43 17.38 63.87
CA PRO A 135 -37.07 16.77 65.04
C PRO A 135 -36.57 15.36 65.39
N SER A 136 -35.93 14.67 64.45
CA SER A 136 -35.38 13.32 64.67
C SER A 136 -33.93 13.32 65.14
N ALA A 137 -33.26 14.48 65.16
CA ALA A 137 -31.86 14.60 65.51
C ALA A 137 -31.58 14.05 66.91
N ILE A 138 -30.41 13.46 67.09
CA ILE A 138 -29.99 12.79 68.32
C ILE A 138 -28.66 13.37 68.82
N GLY A 139 -28.45 13.27 70.13
CA GLY A 139 -27.12 13.43 70.73
C GLY A 139 -26.70 12.13 71.40
N ILE A 140 -25.46 11.71 71.16
CA ILE A 140 -24.87 10.54 71.82
C ILE A 140 -23.82 11.01 72.82
N VAL A 141 -23.91 10.50 74.05
CA VAL A 141 -22.90 10.76 75.10
C VAL A 141 -22.16 9.47 75.36
N PHE A 142 -20.84 9.51 75.22
CA PHE A 142 -19.94 8.40 75.54
C PHE A 142 -19.26 8.59 76.89
N ASP A 143 -19.15 7.52 77.66
CA ASP A 143 -18.22 7.43 78.78
C ASP A 143 -17.49 6.09 78.69
N HIS A 144 -16.22 6.16 78.30
CA HIS A 144 -15.37 4.98 78.10
C HIS A 144 -15.20 4.12 79.36
N THR A 145 -15.43 4.67 80.56
CA THR A 145 -15.32 3.91 81.82
C THR A 145 -16.41 2.84 81.94
N PHE A 146 -17.55 3.00 81.26
CA PHE A 146 -18.63 2.00 81.26
C PHE A 146 -18.28 0.76 80.42
N LEU A 147 -17.31 0.86 79.52
CA LEU A 147 -16.80 -0.28 78.73
C LEU A 147 -16.08 -1.34 79.60
N GLU A 148 -15.86 -1.06 80.88
CA GLU A 148 -15.42 -2.06 81.86
C GLU A 148 -16.43 -3.18 82.08
N ASN A 149 -17.71 -2.87 81.90
CA ASN A 149 -18.76 -3.87 81.88
C ASN A 149 -18.89 -4.42 80.45
N PRO A 150 -18.63 -5.72 80.21
CA PRO A 150 -18.71 -6.32 78.88
C PRO A 150 -20.10 -6.23 78.21
N GLU A 151 -21.15 -5.99 79.00
CA GLU A 151 -22.53 -5.85 78.51
C GLU A 151 -22.92 -4.40 78.15
N ASP A 152 -22.07 -3.42 78.48
CA ASP A 152 -22.33 -2.01 78.21
C ASP A 152 -21.53 -1.51 77.00
N LEU A 153 -22.18 -0.77 76.11
CA LEU A 153 -21.58 -0.19 74.92
C LEU A 153 -20.88 1.15 75.20
N GLY A 154 -20.89 1.63 76.44
CA GLY A 154 -20.18 2.84 76.86
C GLY A 154 -20.81 4.14 76.37
N PHE A 155 -22.05 4.11 75.87
CA PHE A 155 -22.78 5.31 75.47
C PHE A 155 -24.28 5.19 75.71
N ARG A 156 -24.96 6.33 75.70
CA ARG A 156 -26.42 6.43 75.61
C ARG A 156 -26.80 7.50 74.58
N THR A 157 -27.95 7.31 73.94
CA THR A 157 -28.49 8.23 72.94
C THR A 157 -29.66 8.99 73.52
N PHE A 158 -29.72 10.30 73.31
CA PHE A 158 -30.74 11.15 73.90
C PHE A 158 -31.42 12.06 72.87
N ARG A 159 -32.64 12.48 73.23
CA ARG A 159 -33.42 13.54 72.58
C ARG A 159 -34.07 14.41 73.62
N LEU A 160 -34.36 15.67 73.26
CA LEU A 160 -35.17 16.56 74.08
C LEU A 160 -36.64 16.16 74.00
N GLU A 161 -37.32 16.18 75.15
CA GLU A 161 -38.76 15.92 75.20
C GLU A 161 -39.57 17.00 74.50
N ASP A 162 -39.19 18.27 74.68
CA ASP A 162 -39.91 19.42 74.13
C ASP A 162 -38.96 20.58 73.81
N PRO A 163 -38.39 20.60 72.58
CA PRO A 163 -37.50 21.66 72.14
C PRO A 163 -38.09 23.08 72.27
N SER A 164 -39.42 23.23 72.28
CA SER A 164 -40.05 24.55 72.41
C SER A 164 -39.84 25.20 73.79
N LYS A 165 -39.44 24.42 74.81
CA LYS A 165 -39.11 24.92 76.15
C LYS A 165 -37.70 25.52 76.25
N GLY A 166 -36.92 25.48 75.18
CA GLY A 166 -35.53 25.94 75.18
C GLY A 166 -34.68 25.16 76.19
N SER A 167 -33.74 25.82 76.86
CA SER A 167 -32.82 25.22 77.84
C SER A 167 -33.49 24.58 79.07
N ARG A 168 -34.81 24.73 79.21
CA ARG A 168 -35.63 24.08 80.25
C ARG A 168 -36.30 22.79 79.76
N SER A 169 -36.01 22.36 78.54
CA SER A 169 -36.50 21.06 78.06
C SER A 169 -35.83 19.95 78.87
N ASP A 170 -36.64 18.98 79.27
CA ASP A 170 -36.13 17.69 79.76
C ASP A 170 -35.66 16.86 78.55
N TYR A 171 -34.96 15.77 78.82
CA TYR A 171 -34.48 14.82 77.81
C TYR A 171 -34.78 13.38 78.21
N TYR A 172 -34.79 12.50 77.22
CA TYR A 172 -35.03 11.08 77.44
C TYR A 172 -34.07 10.24 76.60
N GLU A 173 -33.75 9.05 77.10
CA GLU A 173 -32.95 8.07 76.39
C GLU A 173 -33.77 7.43 75.25
N VAL A 174 -33.15 7.32 74.09
CA VAL A 174 -33.72 6.73 72.89
C VAL A 174 -33.19 5.31 72.71
N GLU A 175 -34.10 4.37 72.49
CA GLU A 175 -33.74 2.98 72.18
C GLU A 175 -32.78 2.92 70.99
N THR A 176 -31.61 2.32 71.22
CA THR A 176 -30.52 2.30 70.25
C THR A 176 -30.01 0.88 70.04
N ILE A 177 -29.87 0.49 68.79
CA ILE A 177 -29.36 -0.82 68.37
C ILE A 177 -28.06 -0.62 67.60
N VAL A 178 -26.96 -1.17 68.10
CA VAL A 178 -25.71 -1.25 67.34
C VAL A 178 -25.70 -2.56 66.55
N GLN A 179 -25.61 -2.46 65.23
CA GLN A 179 -25.55 -3.66 64.38
C GLN A 179 -24.19 -4.35 64.53
N PRO A 180 -24.15 -5.69 64.57
CA PRO A 180 -22.89 -6.42 64.56
C PRO A 180 -22.17 -6.23 63.21
N PRO A 181 -20.83 -6.30 63.17
CA PRO A 181 -20.09 -6.22 61.92
C PRO A 181 -20.32 -7.46 61.04
N ASP A 182 -20.67 -7.25 59.77
CA ASP A 182 -20.97 -8.34 58.82
C ASP A 182 -19.73 -8.87 58.07
N ASN A 183 -18.53 -8.31 58.29
CA ASN A 183 -17.34 -8.66 57.52
C ASN A 183 -16.03 -8.77 58.33
N LEU A 184 -15.14 -9.66 57.88
CA LEU A 184 -13.79 -9.87 58.43
C LEU A 184 -12.87 -8.62 58.31
N GLN A 185 -13.14 -7.75 57.33
CA GLN A 185 -12.42 -6.48 57.16
C GLN A 185 -12.55 -5.55 58.38
N PHE A 186 -13.69 -5.59 59.07
CA PHE A 186 -13.90 -4.88 60.32
C PHE A 186 -12.94 -5.34 61.43
N TYR A 187 -12.70 -6.64 61.54
CA TYR A 187 -11.76 -7.21 62.50
C TYR A 187 -10.29 -6.86 62.16
N PHE A 188 -9.93 -6.77 60.88
CA PHE A 188 -8.61 -6.30 60.46
C PHE A 188 -8.38 -4.82 60.81
N LYS A 189 -9.41 -3.98 60.71
CA LYS A 189 -9.34 -2.57 61.18
C LYS A 189 -9.16 -2.50 62.70
N LEU A 190 -9.88 -3.32 63.46
CA LEU A 190 -9.73 -3.45 64.92
C LEU A 190 -8.29 -3.88 65.32
N MET A 191 -7.70 -4.81 64.57
CA MET A 191 -6.30 -5.22 64.77
C MET A 191 -5.30 -4.12 64.36
N GLY A 192 -5.61 -3.34 63.31
CA GLY A 192 -4.85 -2.15 62.92
C GLY A 192 -4.79 -1.10 64.02
N LEU A 193 -5.88 -0.91 64.76
CA LEU A 193 -5.94 -0.06 65.96
C LEU A 193 -4.99 -0.50 67.07
N ILE A 194 -5.02 -1.79 67.41
CA ILE A 194 -4.14 -2.38 68.43
C ILE A 194 -2.68 -2.17 68.03
N ASN A 195 -2.38 -2.34 66.74
CA ASN A 195 -1.03 -2.09 66.21
C ASN A 195 -0.67 -0.59 66.17
N ASN A 196 -1.64 0.31 65.91
CA ASN A 196 -1.37 1.75 65.83
C ASN A 196 -1.16 2.41 67.20
N VAL A 197 -1.72 1.83 68.27
CA VAL A 197 -1.36 2.21 69.65
C VAL A 197 0.14 2.01 69.91
N HIS A 198 0.79 1.06 69.21
CA HIS A 198 2.23 0.84 69.32
C HIS A 198 3.08 1.75 68.41
N SER A 199 2.54 2.32 67.33
CA SER A 199 3.29 3.11 66.33
C SER A 199 3.30 4.62 66.55
N LYS A 200 2.64 5.14 67.60
CA LYS A 200 2.54 6.58 67.94
C LYS A 200 1.88 7.47 66.87
N GLU A 201 1.30 6.90 65.81
CA GLU A 201 0.52 7.65 64.81
C GLU A 201 -0.96 7.73 65.23
N PRO A 202 -1.63 8.88 65.04
CA PRO A 202 -3.03 9.02 65.44
C PRO A 202 -3.93 8.12 64.57
N PRO A 203 -4.77 7.27 65.18
CA PRO A 203 -5.57 6.27 64.45
C PRO A 203 -6.69 6.89 63.59
N ILE A 204 -7.08 8.14 63.86
CA ILE A 204 -8.01 8.96 63.08
C ILE A 204 -7.72 10.44 63.34
N LEU A 205 -7.79 11.29 62.32
CA LEU A 205 -7.58 12.75 62.43
C LEU A 205 -8.91 13.48 62.55
N GLU A 206 -8.94 14.56 63.33
CA GLU A 206 -10.05 15.51 63.36
C GLU A 206 -9.99 16.47 62.16
N ILE A 207 -11.12 17.06 61.76
CA ILE A 207 -11.25 17.91 60.56
C ILE A 207 -10.20 19.04 60.51
N ASN A 208 -9.76 19.55 61.66
CA ASN A 208 -8.81 20.67 61.76
C ASN A 208 -7.49 20.31 62.47
N GLU A 209 -7.15 19.02 62.59
CA GLU A 209 -5.94 18.60 63.30
C GLU A 209 -4.68 18.70 62.43
N THR A 210 -3.76 19.58 62.79
CA THR A 210 -2.38 19.54 62.32
C THR A 210 -1.54 18.68 63.27
N PRO A 211 -0.84 17.62 62.81
CA PRO A 211 -0.05 16.76 63.68
C PRO A 211 1.05 17.53 64.42
N ASP A 212 0.99 17.59 65.75
CA ASP A 212 2.06 18.13 66.61
C ASP A 212 2.95 16.97 67.10
N PRO A 213 4.22 16.89 66.66
CA PRO A 213 5.11 15.78 67.00
C PRO A 213 5.67 15.83 68.44
N PHE A 214 5.35 16.83 69.27
CA PHE A 214 5.89 16.95 70.64
C PHE A 214 4.87 17.41 71.69
N GLY A 215 3.89 16.56 72.03
CA GLY A 215 3.02 16.77 73.21
C GLY A 215 3.73 16.62 74.56
N GLU A 216 3.26 17.36 75.57
CA GLU A 216 3.87 17.64 76.89
C GLU A 216 4.31 16.40 77.70
N ILE A 217 5.59 16.36 78.11
CA ILE A 217 6.17 15.34 78.99
C ILE A 217 6.17 15.84 80.44
N ASN A 218 5.52 15.11 81.36
CA ASN A 218 5.59 15.35 82.82
C ASN A 218 6.34 14.21 83.54
N PHE A 219 7.19 14.55 84.52
CA PHE A 219 7.93 13.61 85.36
C PHE A 219 7.43 13.64 86.83
N PRO A 220 7.30 12.48 87.52
CA PRO A 220 6.82 12.42 88.90
C PRO A 220 7.87 12.82 89.94
N THR A 221 7.40 13.38 91.07
CA THR A 221 8.24 13.93 92.14
C THR A 221 8.49 12.96 93.31
N GLN A 222 9.62 13.17 93.99
CA GLN A 222 10.29 12.31 94.97
C GLN A 222 9.49 11.86 96.22
N ASN A 223 8.26 12.35 96.41
CA ASN A 223 7.44 12.03 97.59
C ASN A 223 6.58 10.75 97.45
N GLU A 224 6.53 10.14 96.27
CA GLU A 224 5.73 8.93 96.01
C GLU A 224 6.44 7.62 96.44
N ILE A 225 7.63 7.71 97.05
CA ILE A 225 8.53 6.57 97.27
C ILE A 225 8.46 5.94 98.69
N LEU A 226 7.70 6.45 99.67
CA LEU A 226 7.80 5.90 101.05
C LEU A 226 6.51 5.82 101.90
N SER A 227 6.21 4.61 102.42
CA SER A 227 5.74 4.25 103.80
C SER A 227 5.01 2.87 103.81
N LYS A 228 4.83 2.05 104.86
CA LYS A 228 5.28 1.83 106.27
C LYS A 228 4.93 0.36 106.63
N LYS A 229 5.55 -0.23 107.67
CA LYS A 229 5.59 -1.68 107.99
C LYS A 229 4.42 -2.18 108.87
N PRO A 230 3.73 -3.30 108.53
CA PRO A 230 2.90 -4.07 109.46
C PRO A 230 3.64 -5.32 109.98
N GLU A 231 3.40 -5.72 111.23
CA GLU A 231 3.89 -6.99 111.79
C GLU A 231 3.00 -8.15 111.35
N ILE A 232 3.60 -9.17 110.72
CA ILE A 232 2.94 -10.34 110.13
C ILE A 232 3.41 -11.60 110.85
N ASN A 233 2.49 -12.44 111.31
CA ASN A 233 2.77 -13.73 111.91
C ASN A 233 3.18 -14.75 110.83
N LEU A 234 4.49 -14.93 110.64
CA LEU A 234 5.08 -15.65 109.49
C LEU A 234 4.54 -17.07 109.27
N THR A 235 4.22 -17.83 110.32
CA THR A 235 3.95 -19.27 110.19
C THR A 235 2.56 -19.56 109.61
N ASN A 236 1.51 -18.85 110.05
CA ASN A 236 0.16 -18.98 109.48
C ASN A 236 0.03 -18.29 108.11
N THR A 237 0.79 -17.20 107.91
CA THR A 237 0.70 -16.43 106.66
C THR A 237 1.37 -17.18 105.51
N LEU A 238 2.46 -17.92 105.76
CA LEU A 238 3.12 -18.75 104.76
C LEU A 238 2.25 -19.92 104.29
N GLU A 239 1.58 -20.65 105.20
CA GLU A 239 0.69 -21.75 104.80
C GLU A 239 -0.54 -21.27 104.02
N VAL A 240 -1.19 -20.17 104.46
CA VAL A 240 -2.35 -19.61 103.77
C VAL A 240 -1.95 -18.99 102.43
N LEU A 241 -0.78 -18.35 102.35
CA LEU A 241 -0.23 -17.83 101.09
C LEU A 241 0.13 -18.96 100.14
N GLN A 242 0.78 -20.03 100.62
CA GLN A 242 1.18 -21.17 99.79
C GLN A 242 -0.05 -21.92 99.27
N LYS A 243 -1.06 -22.16 100.11
CA LYS A 243 -2.32 -22.77 99.71
C LYS A 243 -3.17 -21.86 98.82
N GLY A 244 -3.15 -20.55 99.07
CA GLY A 244 -3.77 -19.55 98.21
C GLY A 244 -3.11 -19.44 96.84
N MET A 245 -1.77 -19.53 96.79
CA MET A 245 -0.99 -19.58 95.56
C MET A 245 -1.21 -20.89 94.79
N GLU A 246 -1.23 -22.04 95.47
CA GLU A 246 -1.55 -23.33 94.84
C GLU A 246 -2.96 -23.32 94.27
N ASN A 247 -3.95 -22.83 95.02
CA ASN A 247 -5.33 -22.67 94.52
C ASN A 247 -5.41 -21.66 93.37
N PHE A 248 -4.65 -20.56 93.41
CA PHE A 248 -4.60 -19.60 92.31
C PHE A 248 -4.01 -20.21 91.05
N LEU A 249 -2.91 -20.98 91.17
CA LEU A 249 -2.29 -21.69 90.06
C LEU A 249 -3.24 -22.77 89.49
N GLU A 250 -3.92 -23.52 90.35
CA GLU A 250 -4.88 -24.56 89.93
C GLU A 250 -6.16 -23.99 89.31
N LEU A 251 -6.72 -22.92 89.86
CA LEU A 251 -8.00 -22.37 89.43
C LEU A 251 -7.88 -21.29 88.33
N SER A 252 -6.73 -20.63 88.22
CA SER A 252 -6.52 -19.55 87.24
C SER A 252 -5.56 -19.96 86.14
N MET A 253 -4.37 -20.46 86.48
CA MET A 253 -3.35 -20.74 85.48
C MET A 253 -3.64 -22.01 84.67
N LYS A 254 -4.17 -23.06 85.30
CA LYS A 254 -4.46 -24.33 84.60
C LYS A 254 -5.59 -24.19 83.56
N PRO A 255 -6.73 -23.50 83.83
CA PRO A 255 -7.72 -23.21 82.80
C PRO A 255 -7.18 -22.30 81.69
N LEU A 256 -6.36 -21.31 82.04
CA LEU A 256 -5.71 -20.44 81.04
C LEU A 256 -4.78 -21.24 80.11
N ILE A 257 -3.92 -22.10 80.66
CA ILE A 257 -3.05 -22.98 79.88
C ILE A 257 -3.87 -23.90 78.98
N ASN A 258 -4.96 -24.47 79.49
CA ASN A 258 -5.83 -25.32 78.70
C ASN A 258 -6.54 -24.54 77.58
N PHE A 259 -7.02 -23.33 77.86
CA PHE A 259 -7.59 -22.43 76.86
C PHE A 259 -6.58 -22.08 75.77
N PHE A 260 -5.36 -21.68 76.13
CA PHE A 260 -4.29 -21.39 75.18
C PHE A 260 -3.92 -22.60 74.33
N ASN A 261 -3.89 -23.79 74.92
CA ASN A 261 -3.62 -25.03 74.17
C ASN A 261 -4.74 -25.35 73.19
N VAL A 262 -6.01 -25.29 73.59
CA VAL A 262 -7.16 -25.53 72.70
C VAL A 262 -7.20 -24.48 71.59
N TRP A 263 -6.99 -23.21 71.93
CA TRP A 263 -6.93 -22.11 70.98
C TRP A 263 -5.80 -22.31 69.96
N SER A 264 -4.59 -22.67 70.42
CA SER A 264 -3.43 -22.98 69.57
C SER A 264 -3.71 -24.16 68.62
N GLN A 265 -4.29 -25.25 69.14
CA GLN A 265 -4.67 -26.40 68.33
C GLN A 265 -5.72 -26.04 67.26
N ASN A 266 -6.70 -25.20 67.61
CA ASN A 266 -7.70 -24.72 66.65
C ASN A 266 -7.06 -23.82 65.56
N ILE A 267 -6.11 -22.96 65.92
CA ILE A 267 -5.36 -22.16 64.94
C ILE A 267 -4.58 -23.08 63.98
N ILE A 268 -3.85 -24.05 64.52
CA ILE A 268 -3.07 -25.00 63.72
C ILE A 268 -4.00 -25.78 62.77
N LYS A 269 -5.13 -26.28 63.28
CA LYS A 269 -6.13 -26.97 62.47
C LYS A 269 -6.67 -26.08 61.34
N ASN A 270 -7.07 -24.85 61.64
CA ASN A 270 -7.58 -23.91 60.64
C ASN A 270 -6.52 -23.56 59.59
N ILE A 271 -5.25 -23.42 59.98
CA ILE A 271 -4.14 -23.22 59.03
C ILE A 271 -3.97 -24.43 58.12
N ILE A 272 -4.03 -25.64 58.66
CA ILE A 272 -3.94 -26.88 57.87
C ILE A 272 -5.12 -27.00 56.89
N ASP A 273 -6.34 -26.78 57.38
CA ASP A 273 -7.56 -26.88 56.56
C ASP A 273 -7.54 -25.83 55.43
N ASN A 274 -7.16 -24.58 55.75
CA ASN A 274 -7.00 -23.53 54.74
C ASN A 274 -5.91 -23.86 53.71
N ASN A 275 -4.78 -24.43 54.15
CA ASN A 275 -3.71 -24.85 53.23
C ASN A 275 -4.16 -25.98 52.31
N ILE A 276 -4.99 -26.91 52.80
CA ILE A 276 -5.57 -27.98 51.97
C ILE A 276 -6.51 -27.40 50.92
N VAL A 277 -7.38 -26.46 51.30
CA VAL A 277 -8.28 -25.76 50.38
C VAL A 277 -7.48 -24.96 49.34
N MET A 278 -6.53 -24.13 49.77
CA MET A 278 -5.66 -23.36 48.87
C MET A 278 -4.92 -24.27 47.87
N ARG A 279 -4.40 -25.42 48.34
CA ARG A 279 -3.75 -26.38 47.45
C ARG A 279 -4.72 -26.95 46.41
N LYS A 280 -5.96 -27.25 46.80
CA LYS A 280 -7.00 -27.73 45.88
C LYS A 280 -7.32 -26.66 44.84
N ASP A 281 -7.52 -25.42 45.26
CA ASP A 281 -7.82 -24.29 44.37
C ASP A 281 -6.67 -24.05 43.37
N LEU A 282 -5.42 -24.19 43.82
CA LEU A 282 -4.24 -24.09 42.95
C LEU A 282 -4.17 -25.22 41.91
N ILE A 283 -4.58 -26.44 42.29
CA ILE A 283 -4.66 -27.58 41.35
C ILE A 283 -5.75 -27.32 40.32
N GLU A 284 -6.93 -26.87 40.75
CA GLU A 284 -8.06 -26.55 39.86
C GLU A 284 -7.69 -25.39 38.92
N MET A 285 -7.03 -24.35 39.42
CA MET A 285 -6.52 -23.25 38.60
C MET A 285 -5.54 -23.75 37.54
N LYS A 286 -4.60 -24.64 37.92
CA LYS A 286 -3.64 -25.23 36.98
C LYS A 286 -4.33 -26.05 35.89
N GLU A 287 -5.32 -26.86 36.25
CA GLU A 287 -6.08 -27.69 35.30
C GLU A 287 -6.87 -26.81 34.33
N ASN A 288 -7.58 -25.81 34.84
CA ASN A 288 -8.34 -24.86 34.02
C ASN A 288 -7.42 -24.06 33.08
N LEU A 289 -6.27 -23.58 33.58
CA LEU A 289 -5.28 -22.90 32.72
C LEU A 289 -4.76 -23.84 31.64
N SER A 290 -4.44 -25.08 31.98
CA SER A 290 -3.92 -26.07 31.02
C SER A 290 -4.95 -26.43 29.94
N GLN A 291 -6.22 -26.58 30.33
CA GLN A 291 -7.32 -26.77 29.38
C GLN A 291 -7.52 -25.55 28.49
N GLY A 292 -7.50 -24.34 29.06
CA GLY A 292 -7.59 -23.09 28.32
C GLY A 292 -6.47 -22.93 27.28
N PHE A 293 -5.22 -23.25 27.65
CA PHE A 293 -4.09 -23.28 26.73
C PHE A 293 -4.28 -24.31 25.61
N GLY A 294 -4.80 -25.50 25.93
CA GLY A 294 -5.11 -26.52 24.92
C GLY A 294 -6.17 -26.06 23.91
N ILE A 295 -7.22 -25.39 24.38
CA ILE A 295 -8.26 -24.81 23.52
C ILE A 295 -7.66 -23.74 22.61
N LEU A 296 -6.89 -22.78 23.16
CA LEU A 296 -6.23 -21.73 22.39
C LEU A 296 -5.27 -22.28 21.33
N GLN A 297 -4.49 -23.30 21.68
CA GLN A 297 -3.55 -23.94 20.75
C GLN A 297 -4.29 -24.60 19.58
N ASN A 298 -5.39 -25.30 19.87
CA ASN A 298 -6.21 -25.93 18.85
C ASN A 298 -6.89 -24.89 17.96
N ASP A 299 -7.48 -23.85 18.54
CA ASP A 299 -8.15 -22.78 17.81
C ASP A 299 -7.18 -22.03 16.88
N PHE A 300 -5.98 -21.70 17.38
CA PHE A 300 -4.92 -21.13 16.56
C PHE A 300 -4.51 -22.05 15.42
N LYS A 301 -4.33 -23.36 15.70
CA LYS A 301 -3.97 -24.36 14.66
C LYS A 301 -5.05 -24.48 13.59
N PHE A 302 -6.32 -24.57 13.98
CA PHE A 302 -7.44 -24.66 13.05
C PHE A 302 -7.55 -23.39 12.21
N THR A 303 -7.53 -22.22 12.85
CA THR A 303 -7.60 -20.93 12.16
C THR A 303 -6.43 -20.74 11.18
N LEU A 304 -5.20 -21.08 11.59
CA LEU A 304 -4.04 -20.97 10.71
C LEU A 304 -4.15 -21.94 9.52
N THR A 305 -4.59 -23.17 9.77
CA THR A 305 -4.76 -24.19 8.71
C THR A 305 -5.85 -23.78 7.73
N ASP A 306 -6.97 -23.25 8.21
CA ASP A 306 -8.07 -22.75 7.39
C ASP A 306 -7.61 -21.57 6.51
N LYS A 307 -6.92 -20.59 7.09
CA LYS A 307 -6.34 -19.46 6.35
C LYS A 307 -5.30 -19.88 5.30
N LEU A 308 -4.47 -20.87 5.62
CA LEU A 308 -3.50 -21.42 4.67
C LEU A 308 -4.18 -22.16 3.52
N ASN A 309 -5.26 -22.89 3.79
CA ASN A 309 -6.05 -23.56 2.75
C ASN A 309 -6.76 -22.54 1.85
N GLU A 310 -7.37 -21.49 2.41
CA GLU A 310 -7.95 -20.38 1.63
C GLU A 310 -6.91 -19.73 0.70
N LEU A 311 -5.70 -19.47 1.22
CA LEU A 311 -4.57 -18.95 0.43
C LEU A 311 -4.15 -19.92 -0.68
N GLY A 312 -4.12 -21.23 -0.39
CA GLY A 312 -3.83 -22.27 -1.38
C GLY A 312 -4.82 -22.24 -2.54
N ILE A 313 -6.13 -22.21 -2.23
CA ILE A 313 -7.21 -22.14 -3.24
C ILE A 313 -7.07 -20.85 -4.07
N TYR A 314 -6.85 -19.70 -3.42
CA TYR A 314 -6.67 -18.44 -4.14
C TYR A 314 -5.47 -18.47 -5.10
N VAL A 315 -4.35 -19.06 -4.69
CA VAL A 315 -3.16 -19.21 -5.53
C VAL A 315 -3.46 -20.14 -6.71
N ASP A 316 -4.12 -21.27 -6.48
CA ASP A 316 -4.49 -22.20 -7.54
C ASP A 316 -5.42 -21.55 -8.58
N ASP A 317 -6.44 -20.80 -8.12
CA ASP A 317 -7.34 -20.05 -9.01
C ASP A 317 -6.57 -19.03 -9.86
N LYS A 318 -5.60 -18.32 -9.28
CA LYS A 318 -4.75 -17.37 -10.02
C LYS A 318 -3.79 -18.05 -10.98
N LEU A 319 -3.28 -19.23 -10.66
CA LEU A 319 -2.50 -20.02 -11.60
C LEU A 319 -3.35 -20.50 -12.78
N GLU A 320 -4.61 -20.90 -12.54
CA GLU A 320 -5.54 -21.29 -13.61
C GLU A 320 -5.90 -20.10 -14.52
N GLU A 321 -6.10 -18.90 -13.96
CA GLU A 321 -6.24 -17.66 -14.75
C GLU A 321 -5.01 -17.40 -15.63
N PHE A 322 -3.79 -17.54 -15.07
CA PHE A 322 -2.56 -17.36 -15.85
C PHE A 322 -2.38 -18.40 -16.95
N ASP A 323 -2.76 -19.65 -16.73
CA ASP A 323 -2.71 -20.69 -17.76
C ASP A 323 -3.70 -20.39 -18.90
N LYS A 324 -4.90 -19.88 -18.59
CA LYS A 324 -5.86 -19.41 -19.60
C LYS A 324 -5.31 -18.23 -20.40
N ASP A 325 -4.71 -17.24 -19.74
CA ASP A 325 -4.09 -16.09 -20.41
C ASP A 325 -2.93 -16.52 -21.32
N ARG A 326 -2.15 -17.51 -20.88
CA ARG A 326 -1.07 -18.10 -21.68
C ARG A 326 -1.61 -18.82 -22.92
N GLU A 327 -2.72 -19.54 -22.81
CA GLU A 327 -3.39 -20.19 -23.94
C GLU A 327 -3.87 -19.15 -24.95
N ILE A 328 -4.55 -18.09 -24.48
CA ILE A 328 -4.99 -16.96 -25.32
C ILE A 328 -3.81 -16.31 -26.05
N LEU A 329 -2.70 -16.03 -25.34
CA LEU A 329 -1.49 -15.48 -25.95
C LEU A 329 -0.91 -16.42 -27.02
N THR A 330 -0.93 -17.73 -26.78
CA THR A 330 -0.43 -18.74 -27.72
C THR A 330 -1.28 -18.77 -28.99
N ASP A 331 -2.60 -18.66 -28.84
CA ASP A 331 -3.53 -18.56 -29.97
C ASP A 331 -3.35 -17.26 -30.75
N MET A 332 -3.19 -16.12 -30.07
CA MET A 332 -2.90 -14.83 -30.70
C MET A 332 -1.59 -14.87 -31.50
N ILE A 333 -0.52 -15.45 -30.95
CA ILE A 333 0.76 -15.61 -31.65
C ILE A 333 0.60 -16.51 -32.88
N SER A 334 -0.16 -17.61 -32.75
CA SER A 334 -0.43 -18.53 -33.84
C SER A 334 -1.25 -17.88 -34.95
N GLN A 335 -2.25 -17.08 -34.59
CA GLN A 335 -3.02 -16.28 -35.53
C GLN A 335 -2.15 -15.23 -36.23
N PHE A 336 -1.37 -14.45 -35.48
CA PHE A 336 -0.45 -13.46 -36.03
C PHE A 336 0.53 -14.11 -37.03
N LYS A 337 1.13 -15.26 -36.66
CA LYS A 337 2.03 -15.99 -37.56
C LYS A 337 1.34 -16.41 -38.85
N ARG A 338 0.09 -16.87 -38.76
CA ARG A 338 -0.73 -17.27 -39.93
C ARG A 338 -1.04 -16.08 -40.82
N GLU A 339 -1.49 -14.97 -40.24
CA GLU A 339 -1.80 -13.73 -40.96
C GLU A 339 -0.56 -13.13 -41.61
N PHE A 340 0.57 -13.10 -40.90
CA PHE A 340 1.85 -12.63 -41.42
C PHE A 340 2.34 -13.49 -42.59
N ASN A 341 2.30 -14.81 -42.46
CA ASN A 341 2.67 -15.71 -43.55
C ASN A 341 1.75 -15.53 -44.77
N ASN A 342 0.43 -15.46 -44.56
CA ASN A 342 -0.52 -15.20 -45.64
C ASN A 342 -0.26 -13.84 -46.32
N LEU A 343 0.10 -12.80 -45.57
CA LEU A 343 0.44 -11.49 -46.11
C LEU A 343 1.74 -11.55 -46.94
N ILE A 344 2.77 -12.24 -46.44
CA ILE A 344 4.02 -12.46 -47.17
C ILE A 344 3.74 -13.24 -48.45
N ASP A 345 3.02 -14.36 -48.38
CA ASP A 345 2.70 -15.17 -49.55
C ASP A 345 1.91 -14.37 -50.58
N LYS A 346 0.94 -13.56 -50.14
CA LYS A 346 0.18 -12.68 -51.02
C LYS A 346 1.07 -11.60 -51.66
N LEU A 347 1.94 -10.94 -50.90
CA LEU A 347 2.87 -9.95 -51.45
C LEU A 347 3.86 -10.56 -52.44
N PHE A 348 4.39 -11.75 -52.13
CA PHE A 348 5.27 -12.49 -53.04
C PHE A 348 4.52 -12.91 -54.31
N GLN A 349 3.35 -13.51 -54.18
CA GLN A 349 2.57 -13.97 -55.33
C GLN A 349 2.09 -12.81 -56.19
N ASP A 350 1.50 -11.77 -55.62
CA ASP A 350 0.88 -10.71 -56.41
C ASP A 350 1.95 -9.79 -57.02
N LYS A 351 2.90 -9.29 -56.21
CA LYS A 351 3.85 -8.26 -56.65
C LYS A 351 4.96 -8.80 -57.55
N ILE A 352 5.51 -9.98 -57.22
CA ILE A 352 6.59 -10.57 -58.02
C ILE A 352 6.01 -11.10 -59.34
N LYS A 353 4.84 -11.73 -59.32
CA LYS A 353 4.19 -12.20 -60.56
C LYS A 353 3.81 -11.04 -61.46
N GLU A 354 3.27 -9.94 -60.91
CA GLU A 354 3.01 -8.72 -61.68
C GLU A 354 4.29 -8.17 -62.31
N THR A 355 5.39 -8.11 -61.55
CA THR A 355 6.68 -7.61 -62.03
C THR A 355 7.30 -8.52 -63.09
N ILE A 356 7.26 -9.85 -62.89
CA ILE A 356 7.74 -10.83 -63.86
C ILE A 356 6.92 -10.76 -65.15
N ASN A 357 5.60 -10.68 -65.05
CA ASN A 357 4.73 -10.58 -66.23
C ASN A 357 5.00 -9.28 -67.02
N LYS A 358 5.21 -8.16 -66.32
CA LYS A 358 5.59 -6.90 -66.98
C LYS A 358 6.92 -7.05 -67.72
N LEU A 359 7.92 -7.66 -67.07
CA LEU A 359 9.24 -7.86 -67.66
C LEU A 359 9.22 -8.85 -68.84
N LEU A 360 8.38 -9.90 -68.77
CA LEU A 360 8.14 -10.82 -69.87
C LEU A 360 7.51 -10.10 -71.07
N ASN A 361 6.51 -9.25 -70.84
CA ASN A 361 5.88 -8.46 -71.90
C ASN A 361 6.89 -7.48 -72.53
N ASP A 362 7.74 -6.83 -71.72
CA ASP A 362 8.79 -5.94 -72.23
C ASP A 362 9.81 -6.73 -73.08
N ILE A 363 10.20 -7.94 -72.67
CA ILE A 363 11.07 -8.84 -73.44
C ILE A 363 10.42 -9.26 -74.76
N GLU A 364 9.13 -9.61 -74.74
CA GLU A 364 8.38 -9.97 -75.95
C GLU A 364 8.35 -8.81 -76.94
N GLY A 365 8.06 -7.59 -76.47
CA GLY A 365 8.11 -6.38 -77.30
C GLY A 365 9.51 -6.09 -77.87
N PHE A 366 10.59 -6.32 -77.10
CA PHE A 366 11.95 -6.23 -77.63
C PHE A 366 12.24 -7.32 -78.67
N SER A 367 11.77 -8.54 -78.45
CA SER A 367 11.92 -9.65 -79.40
C SER A 367 11.23 -9.34 -80.73
N GLU A 368 10.00 -8.82 -80.70
CA GLU A 368 9.28 -8.37 -81.90
C GLU A 368 10.05 -7.26 -82.63
N GLY A 369 10.60 -6.29 -81.89
CA GLY A 369 11.46 -5.24 -82.43
C GLY A 369 12.70 -5.78 -83.13
N ILE A 370 13.36 -6.80 -82.55
CA ILE A 370 14.50 -7.48 -83.17
C ILE A 370 14.07 -8.18 -84.46
N THR A 371 12.94 -8.89 -84.48
CA THR A 371 12.44 -9.54 -85.69
C THR A 371 12.15 -8.53 -86.82
N LEU A 372 11.60 -7.35 -86.50
CA LEU A 372 11.40 -6.29 -87.50
C LEU A 372 12.73 -5.74 -88.05
N ILE A 373 13.75 -5.62 -87.20
CA ILE A 373 15.10 -5.23 -87.62
C ILE A 373 15.71 -6.31 -88.52
N GLU A 374 15.60 -7.59 -88.16
CA GLU A 374 16.08 -8.71 -88.98
C GLU A 374 15.43 -8.72 -90.36
N GLN A 375 14.10 -8.55 -90.43
CA GLN A 375 13.38 -8.42 -91.70
C GLN A 375 13.89 -7.24 -92.53
N SER A 376 14.15 -6.10 -91.90
CA SER A 376 14.70 -4.91 -92.57
C SER A 376 16.12 -5.15 -93.09
N ILE A 377 16.96 -5.87 -92.34
CA ILE A 377 18.31 -6.27 -92.76
C ILE A 377 18.23 -7.20 -93.97
N THR A 378 17.36 -8.21 -93.93
CA THR A 378 17.14 -9.12 -95.07
C THR A 378 16.71 -8.36 -96.31
N GLN A 379 15.73 -7.46 -96.18
CA GLN A 379 15.26 -6.66 -97.31
C GLN A 379 16.36 -5.77 -97.90
N ASN A 380 17.19 -5.17 -97.04
CA ASN A 380 18.32 -4.36 -97.47
C ASN A 380 19.41 -5.20 -98.15
N SER A 381 19.66 -6.42 -97.67
CA SER A 381 20.60 -7.36 -98.29
C SER A 381 20.14 -7.75 -99.70
N GLU A 382 18.85 -8.06 -99.89
CA GLU A 382 18.28 -8.34 -101.21
C GLU A 382 18.41 -7.14 -102.16
N ASN A 383 18.21 -5.93 -101.64
CA ASN A 383 18.36 -4.71 -102.44
C ASN A 383 19.83 -4.47 -102.85
N LEU A 384 20.78 -4.75 -101.96
CA LEU A 384 22.21 -4.70 -102.28
C LEU A 384 22.58 -5.71 -103.37
N GLU A 385 22.05 -6.93 -103.31
CA GLU A 385 22.26 -7.95 -104.34
C GLU A 385 21.69 -7.51 -105.70
N LYS A 386 20.48 -6.92 -105.71
CA LYS A 386 19.89 -6.33 -106.93
C LYS A 386 20.75 -5.21 -107.51
N HIS A 387 21.27 -4.30 -106.67
CA HIS A 387 22.16 -3.24 -107.11
C HIS A 387 23.49 -3.79 -107.64
N GLN A 388 24.07 -4.80 -107.00
CA GLN A 388 25.30 -5.46 -107.45
C GLN A 388 25.10 -6.12 -108.82
N ASN A 389 23.98 -6.81 -109.04
CA ASN A 389 23.64 -7.39 -110.34
C ASN A 389 23.42 -6.32 -111.41
N SER A 390 22.78 -5.20 -111.06
CA SER A 390 22.60 -4.07 -111.98
C SER A 390 23.94 -3.44 -112.39
N LEU A 391 24.87 -3.28 -111.44
CA LEU A 391 26.24 -2.81 -111.71
C LEU A 391 27.03 -3.79 -112.59
N LYS A 392 26.86 -5.10 -112.38
CA LYS A 392 27.46 -6.13 -113.22
C LYS A 392 26.95 -6.04 -114.67
N ASN A 393 25.64 -5.93 -114.85
CA ASN A 393 25.03 -5.76 -116.17
C ASN A 393 25.53 -4.49 -116.87
N LEU A 394 25.62 -3.36 -116.15
CA LEU A 394 26.15 -2.12 -116.70
C LEU A 394 27.62 -2.27 -117.13
N SER A 395 28.42 -3.02 -116.37
CA SER A 395 29.80 -3.34 -116.73
C SER A 395 29.89 -4.21 -117.99
N GLU A 396 29.00 -5.17 -118.16
CA GLU A 396 28.92 -6.02 -119.36
C GLU A 396 28.50 -5.19 -120.58
N GLU A 397 27.54 -4.27 -120.44
CA GLU A 397 27.14 -3.34 -121.50
C GLU A 397 28.30 -2.42 -121.91
N LEU A 398 29.06 -1.86 -120.95
CA LEU A 398 30.25 -1.05 -121.23
C LEU A 398 31.30 -1.82 -122.04
N HIS A 399 31.56 -3.09 -121.69
CA HIS A 399 32.50 -3.93 -122.45
C HIS A 399 31.99 -4.25 -123.86
N SER A 400 30.68 -4.38 -124.06
CA SER A 400 30.11 -4.61 -125.39
C SER A 400 30.29 -3.40 -126.32
N ILE A 401 30.16 -2.17 -125.79
CA ILE A 401 30.36 -0.92 -126.54
C ILE A 401 31.84 -0.77 -126.93
N GLU A 402 32.76 -1.07 -126.00
CA GLU A 402 34.20 -1.03 -126.23
C GLU A 402 34.60 -1.97 -127.40
N ASN A 403 34.09 -3.20 -127.41
CA ASN A 403 34.38 -4.17 -128.47
C ASN A 403 33.82 -3.75 -129.84
N LEU A 404 32.58 -3.25 -129.89
CA LEU A 404 31.94 -2.74 -131.12
C LEU A 404 32.74 -1.61 -131.77
N THR A 405 33.26 -0.67 -130.97
CA THR A 405 34.06 0.45 -131.50
C THR A 405 35.42 0.03 -132.05
N THR A 406 36.01 -1.04 -131.55
CA THR A 406 37.35 -1.48 -131.96
C THR A 406 37.31 -2.29 -133.27
N GLU A 407 36.26 -3.08 -133.46
CA GLU A 407 36.15 -4.03 -134.59
C GLU A 407 35.58 -3.36 -135.87
N GLU A 408 34.55 -2.51 -135.77
CA GLU A 408 33.94 -1.86 -136.96
C GLU A 408 34.85 -0.78 -137.61
N LEU A 409 35.63 -0.05 -136.80
CA LEU A 409 36.54 0.98 -137.30
C LEU A 409 37.73 0.37 -138.08
N GLY A 410 38.28 -0.76 -137.62
CA GLY A 410 39.39 -1.46 -138.29
C GLY A 410 39.00 -2.04 -139.65
N VAL A 411 37.86 -2.74 -139.71
CA VAL A 411 37.38 -3.38 -140.95
C VAL A 411 36.99 -2.35 -142.02
N THR A 412 36.47 -1.19 -141.63
CA THR A 412 36.06 -0.14 -142.58
C THR A 412 37.27 0.57 -143.23
N LEU A 413 38.35 0.76 -142.46
CA LEU A 413 39.59 1.38 -142.93
C LEU A 413 40.30 0.49 -143.96
N GLU A 414 40.50 -0.80 -143.68
CA GLU A 414 41.15 -1.74 -144.61
C GLU A 414 40.37 -1.89 -145.93
N LYS A 415 39.03 -1.91 -145.86
CA LYS A 415 38.18 -2.08 -147.05
C LYS A 415 38.20 -0.87 -147.97
N LYS A 416 38.32 0.35 -147.42
CA LYS A 416 38.42 1.59 -148.20
C LYS A 416 39.80 1.75 -148.85
N GLU A 417 40.86 1.35 -148.15
CA GLU A 417 42.23 1.38 -148.66
C GLU A 417 42.42 0.41 -149.85
N GLY A 418 41.87 -0.81 -149.76
CA GLY A 418 41.92 -1.80 -150.85
C GLY A 418 41.24 -1.34 -152.15
N ILE A 419 40.06 -0.71 -152.05
CA ILE A 419 39.33 -0.20 -153.23
C ILE A 419 40.10 0.94 -153.91
N PHE A 420 40.79 1.78 -153.13
CA PHE A 420 41.57 2.89 -153.66
C PHE A 420 42.80 2.41 -154.47
N LEU A 421 43.50 1.38 -153.98
CA LEU A 421 44.68 0.80 -154.65
C LEU A 421 44.32 0.10 -155.97
N GLU A 422 43.19 -0.61 -156.04
CA GLU A 422 42.71 -1.22 -157.30
C GLU A 422 42.38 -0.16 -158.37
N GLY A 423 41.78 0.97 -157.97
CA GLY A 423 41.48 2.09 -158.86
C GLY A 423 42.74 2.71 -159.48
N ILE A 424 43.78 2.93 -158.67
CA ILE A 424 45.09 3.46 -159.12
C ILE A 424 45.73 2.52 -160.15
N ASN A 425 45.76 1.22 -159.88
CA ASN A 425 46.39 0.23 -160.76
C ASN A 425 45.73 0.14 -162.14
N ARG A 426 44.39 0.24 -162.18
CA ARG A 426 43.62 0.19 -163.43
C ARG A 426 43.85 1.42 -164.33
N ILE A 427 44.03 2.59 -163.73
CA ILE A 427 44.37 3.83 -164.46
C ILE A 427 45.76 3.73 -165.09
N ASN A 428 46.75 3.22 -164.33
CA ASN A 428 48.11 3.04 -164.84
C ASN A 428 48.18 2.07 -166.02
N SER A 429 47.46 0.94 -165.95
CA SER A 429 47.38 -0.03 -167.04
C SER A 429 46.89 0.61 -168.34
N ASN A 430 45.83 1.42 -168.27
CA ASN A 430 45.25 2.05 -169.45
C ASN A 430 46.19 3.09 -170.09
N LEU A 431 46.96 3.82 -169.28
CA LEU A 431 47.94 4.80 -169.78
C LEU A 431 49.08 4.12 -170.56
N VAL A 432 49.53 2.94 -170.12
CA VAL A 432 50.56 2.16 -170.81
C VAL A 432 50.09 1.72 -172.19
N ASP A 433 48.84 1.22 -172.31
CA ASP A 433 48.28 0.77 -173.58
C ASP A 433 48.11 1.92 -174.60
N ILE A 434 47.65 3.09 -174.15
CA ILE A 434 47.51 4.28 -175.02
C ILE A 434 48.89 4.74 -175.53
N THR A 435 49.91 4.70 -174.66
CA THR A 435 51.28 5.08 -175.03
C THR A 435 51.82 4.15 -176.12
N LYS A 436 51.57 2.84 -176.00
CA LYS A 436 51.97 1.84 -176.98
C LYS A 436 51.31 2.05 -178.34
N GLN A 437 49.99 2.23 -178.38
CA GLN A 437 49.23 2.49 -179.62
C GLN A 437 49.70 3.75 -180.34
N THR A 438 50.02 4.80 -179.59
CA THR A 438 50.52 6.07 -180.16
C THR A 438 51.89 5.90 -180.82
N SER A 439 52.75 5.04 -180.26
CA SER A 439 54.08 4.75 -180.82
C SER A 439 54.01 3.93 -182.12
N GLU A 440 53.09 2.96 -182.20
CA GLU A 440 52.87 2.11 -183.37
C GLU A 440 52.35 2.94 -184.56
N PHE A 441 51.41 3.86 -184.31
CA PHE A 441 50.87 4.75 -185.34
C PHE A 441 51.94 5.69 -185.96
N ASN A 442 52.84 6.22 -185.13
CA ASN A 442 53.92 7.08 -185.62
C ASN A 442 54.91 6.32 -186.53
N ALA A 443 55.24 5.08 -186.18
CA ALA A 443 56.15 4.24 -186.97
C ALA A 443 55.55 3.93 -188.37
N ASP A 444 54.25 3.66 -188.46
CA ASP A 444 53.57 3.39 -189.72
C ASP A 444 53.52 4.63 -190.64
N LEU A 445 53.34 5.82 -190.06
CA LEU A 445 53.31 7.09 -190.80
C LEU A 445 54.67 7.40 -191.44
N GLU A 446 55.77 7.20 -190.71
CA GLU A 446 57.13 7.42 -191.24
C GLU A 446 57.46 6.46 -192.39
N ASN A 447 57.03 5.22 -192.29
CA ASN A 447 57.27 4.17 -193.29
C ASN A 447 56.55 4.47 -194.62
N LEU A 448 55.31 4.97 -194.57
CA LEU A 448 54.56 5.43 -195.74
C LEU A 448 55.23 6.61 -196.46
N LEU A 449 55.74 7.58 -195.69
CA LEU A 449 56.45 8.77 -196.21
C LEU A 449 57.74 8.40 -196.96
N SER A 450 58.47 7.40 -196.46
CA SER A 450 59.69 6.86 -197.09
C SER A 450 59.41 6.19 -198.44
N ASN A 451 58.36 5.36 -198.49
CA ASN A 451 57.95 4.66 -199.71
C ASN A 451 57.46 5.62 -200.80
N PHE A 452 56.76 6.69 -200.42
CA PHE A 452 56.28 7.71 -201.35
C PHE A 452 57.43 8.53 -201.98
N LYS A 453 58.45 8.87 -201.18
CA LYS A 453 59.68 9.53 -201.68
C LYS A 453 60.44 8.65 -202.67
N SER A 454 60.59 7.37 -202.35
CA SER A 454 61.34 6.41 -203.17
C SER A 454 60.68 6.18 -204.53
N SER A 455 59.35 6.09 -204.57
CA SER A 455 58.58 5.90 -205.81
C SER A 455 58.62 7.13 -206.72
N ARG A 456 58.57 8.34 -206.13
CA ARG A 456 58.73 9.61 -206.84
C ARG A 456 60.09 9.72 -207.54
N ASP A 457 61.17 9.32 -206.87
CA ASP A 457 62.53 9.47 -207.39
C ASP A 457 62.81 8.47 -208.53
N ALA A 458 62.26 7.25 -208.45
CA ALA A 458 62.33 6.24 -209.51
C ALA A 458 61.63 6.68 -210.82
N VAL A 459 60.47 7.35 -210.71
CA VAL A 459 59.75 7.89 -211.88
C VAL A 459 60.55 9.02 -212.54
N ARG A 460 61.24 9.85 -211.75
CA ARG A 460 62.02 10.99 -212.25
C ARG A 460 63.28 10.58 -213.02
N GLU A 461 63.93 9.49 -212.61
CA GLU A 461 65.06 8.91 -213.34
C GLU A 461 64.63 8.29 -214.67
N LYS A 462 63.53 7.51 -214.68
CA LYS A 462 63.01 6.86 -215.89
C LYS A 462 62.66 7.87 -216.99
N ILE A 463 62.14 9.05 -216.61
CA ILE A 463 61.85 10.14 -217.55
C ILE A 463 63.14 10.69 -218.19
N LYS A 464 64.21 10.87 -217.41
CA LYS A 464 65.50 11.36 -217.94
C LYS A 464 66.17 10.38 -218.90
N THR A 465 66.08 9.08 -218.63
CA THR A 465 66.72 8.06 -219.49
C THR A 465 66.03 7.95 -220.84
N LEU A 466 64.69 7.95 -220.86
CA LEU A 466 63.89 7.92 -222.08
C LEU A 466 64.11 9.15 -222.97
N GLU A 467 64.34 10.33 -222.37
CA GLU A 467 64.73 11.53 -223.11
C GLU A 467 66.10 11.42 -223.76
N LYS A 468 67.04 10.69 -223.14
CA LYS A 468 68.38 10.44 -223.67
C LYS A 468 68.37 9.42 -224.81
N GLU A 469 67.67 8.30 -224.64
CA GLU A 469 67.52 7.26 -225.68
C GLU A 469 66.82 7.80 -226.93
N LYS A 470 65.81 8.65 -226.76
CA LYS A 470 65.16 9.37 -227.87
C LYS A 470 66.14 10.23 -228.67
N LYS A 471 67.13 10.84 -228.00
CA LYS A 471 68.11 11.73 -228.64
C LYS A 471 69.16 10.94 -229.44
N ASP A 472 69.57 9.78 -228.94
CA ASP A 472 70.59 8.96 -229.57
C ASP A 472 70.03 8.17 -230.77
N LEU A 473 68.80 7.63 -230.67
CA LEU A 473 68.09 7.04 -231.82
C LEU A 473 67.88 8.03 -232.98
N SER A 474 67.71 9.32 -232.66
CA SER A 474 67.61 10.37 -233.68
C SER A 474 68.94 10.65 -234.39
N ASN A 475 70.08 10.30 -233.80
CA ASN A 475 71.41 10.46 -234.41
C ASN A 475 71.78 9.24 -235.27
N ASP A 476 71.40 8.03 -234.85
CA ASP A 476 71.56 6.80 -235.63
C ASP A 476 70.80 6.85 -236.96
N LEU A 477 69.64 7.53 -236.98
CA LEU A 477 68.84 7.74 -238.18
C LEU A 477 69.44 8.75 -239.18
N LYS A 478 70.38 9.61 -238.77
CA LYS A 478 70.99 10.62 -239.67
C LYS A 478 72.28 10.16 -240.35
N LYS A 479 73.00 9.18 -239.80
CA LYS A 479 74.25 8.69 -240.41
C LYS A 479 74.05 7.59 -241.47
N LEU A 480 72.85 7.01 -241.58
CA LEU A 480 72.46 6.11 -242.67
C LEU A 480 72.13 6.84 -244.00
N LYS A 481 72.45 8.14 -244.15
CA LYS A 481 72.08 8.95 -245.33
C LYS A 481 73.23 9.62 -246.11
N THR A 482 74.50 9.31 -245.84
CA THR A 482 75.68 9.63 -246.67
C THR A 482 76.76 8.63 -246.36
#